data_AF-A0A2J4Q6J7-F1
#
_entry.id   AF-A0A2J4Q6J7-F1
#
_cell.length_a   1.000
_cell.length_b   1.000
_cell.length_c   1.000
_cell.angle_alpha   90.00
_cell.angle_beta   90.00
_cell.angle_gamma   90.00
#
_symmetry.space_group_name_H-M   'P 1'
#
loop_
_entity.id
_entity.type
_entity.pdbx_description
1 polymer ?
#
loop_
_entity_poly.entity_id
_entity_poly.type
_entity_poly.pdbx_seq_one_letter_code
_entity_poly.pdbx_strand_id
1 'polypeptide(L)'
;TPDFLHRHGFSYNLNWAHDDMPTPMQTASGTLLSVPYPQEINDIPTIIPNAVSIETFCRMVEDQFSELHQRSRQQPQIMGIALHPYIVGQPFRFYHLKQTLTRLVAQCDDVWLTTPGDIAARYLSQAS
;
A
#
# COMPACT_ATOMS: atom_id res chain seq x y z
N THR A 1 5.94 -9.49 17.67
CA THR A 1 5.10 -10.56 17.05
C THR A 1 3.66 -10.05 16.96
N PRO A 2 2.80 -10.62 16.09
CA PRO A 2 1.40 -10.20 16.00
C PRO A 2 0.65 -10.19 17.34
N ASP A 3 0.85 -11.23 18.17
CA ASP A 3 0.25 -11.31 19.51
C ASP A 3 0.71 -10.18 20.45
N PHE A 4 1.99 -9.80 20.39
CA PHE A 4 2.51 -8.69 21.19
C PHE A 4 1.85 -7.36 20.80
N LEU A 5 1.67 -7.11 19.50
CA LEU A 5 0.98 -5.90 19.02
C LEU A 5 -0.45 -5.86 19.53
N HIS A 6 -1.20 -6.96 19.39
CA HIS A 6 -2.58 -7.00 19.84
C HIS A 6 -2.72 -6.72 21.34
N ARG A 7 -1.87 -7.33 22.19
CA ARG A 7 -1.86 -7.09 23.64
C ARG A 7 -1.59 -5.65 24.04
N HIS A 8 -0.97 -4.85 23.17
CA HIS A 8 -0.69 -3.44 23.41
C HIS A 8 -1.68 -2.49 22.72
N GLY A 9 -2.84 -3.01 22.29
CA GLY A 9 -3.95 -2.20 21.78
C GLY A 9 -3.85 -1.86 20.29
N PHE A 10 -2.94 -2.47 19.54
CA PHE A 10 -2.92 -2.32 18.08
C PHE A 10 -4.02 -3.18 17.44
N SER A 11 -4.80 -2.58 16.54
CA SER A 11 -5.87 -3.26 15.79
C SER A 11 -5.40 -3.81 14.45
N TYR A 12 -4.29 -3.30 13.91
CA TYR A 12 -3.72 -3.76 12.64
C TYR A 12 -2.19 -3.66 12.61
N ASN A 13 -1.59 -4.31 11.61
CA ASN A 13 -0.18 -4.18 11.25
C ASN A 13 0.00 -4.14 9.72
N LEU A 14 1.22 -3.77 9.28
CA LEU A 14 1.62 -3.66 7.87
C LEU A 14 2.86 -4.53 7.57
N ASN A 15 3.04 -5.63 8.28
CA ASN A 15 4.29 -6.40 8.20
C ASN A 15 4.24 -7.53 7.17
N TRP A 16 3.08 -7.83 6.57
CA TRP A 16 2.94 -8.89 5.59
C TRP A 16 2.50 -8.33 4.23
N ALA A 17 3.20 -8.81 3.20
CA ALA A 17 2.95 -8.51 1.79
C ALA A 17 2.47 -9.78 1.07
N HIS A 18 1.33 -10.33 1.50
CA HIS A 18 0.84 -11.64 1.05
C HIS A 18 -0.47 -11.59 0.27
N ASP A 19 -1.19 -10.47 0.30
CA ASP A 19 -2.49 -10.29 -0.36
C ASP A 19 -2.72 -8.81 -0.70
N ASP A 20 -3.66 -8.53 -1.61
CA ASP A 20 -4.11 -7.18 -2.00
C ASP A 20 -5.32 -6.72 -1.16
N MET A 21 -5.77 -7.53 -0.19
CA MET A 21 -6.87 -7.24 0.74
C MET A 21 -6.51 -7.49 2.21
N PRO A 22 -7.20 -6.83 3.17
CA PRO A 22 -6.91 -7.03 4.58
C PRO A 22 -7.20 -8.47 5.01
N THR A 23 -6.28 -9.06 5.76
CA THR A 23 -6.37 -10.45 6.22
C THR A 23 -6.41 -10.50 7.75
N PRO A 24 -7.44 -11.10 8.36
CA PRO A 24 -7.47 -11.34 9.79
C PRO A 24 -6.39 -12.34 10.22
N MET A 25 -5.59 -11.98 11.21
CA MET A 25 -4.58 -12.85 11.82
C MET A 25 -5.05 -13.29 13.20
N GLN A 26 -5.16 -14.59 13.43
CA GLN A 26 -5.44 -15.11 14.76
C GLN A 26 -4.19 -15.06 15.64
N THR A 27 -4.32 -14.47 16.82
CA THR A 27 -3.29 -14.43 17.85
C THR A 27 -3.83 -15.06 19.13
N ALA A 28 -2.96 -15.37 20.09
CA ALA A 28 -3.41 -15.94 21.37
C ALA A 28 -4.30 -14.96 22.16
N SER A 29 -4.13 -13.67 21.92
CA SER A 29 -4.83 -12.60 22.64
C SER A 29 -6.05 -12.04 21.89
N GLY A 30 -6.32 -12.51 20.67
CA GLY A 30 -7.41 -12.03 19.83
C GLY A 30 -7.03 -11.90 18.35
N THR A 31 -7.88 -11.29 17.54
CA THR A 31 -7.63 -11.08 16.12
C THR A 31 -6.90 -9.74 15.88
N LEU A 32 -5.79 -9.79 15.14
CA LEU A 32 -5.07 -8.62 14.63
C LEU A 32 -5.25 -8.55 13.11
N LEU A 33 -5.57 -7.39 12.54
CA LEU A 33 -5.68 -7.27 11.09
C LEU A 33 -4.30 -7.09 10.45
N SER A 34 -4.02 -7.79 9.35
CA SER A 34 -2.92 -7.43 8.45
C SER A 34 -3.48 -6.60 7.31
N VAL A 35 -3.07 -5.34 7.20
CA VAL A 35 -3.35 -4.52 6.02
C VAL A 35 -2.18 -4.70 5.04
N PRO A 36 -2.43 -4.88 3.73
CA PRO A 36 -1.38 -5.13 2.74
C PRO A 36 -0.25 -4.10 2.77
N TYR A 37 1.00 -4.57 2.72
CA TYR A 37 2.18 -3.73 2.56
C TYR A 37 2.82 -3.92 1.17
N PRO A 38 3.18 -2.84 0.46
CA PRO A 38 3.76 -2.95 -0.87
C PRO A 38 5.25 -3.28 -0.77
N GLN A 39 5.64 -4.53 -1.06
CA GLN A 39 7.06 -4.91 -1.02
C GLN A 39 7.85 -4.45 -2.26
N GLU A 40 7.23 -4.51 -3.44
CA GLU A 40 7.85 -4.10 -4.72
C GLU A 40 7.58 -2.64 -5.09
N ILE A 41 6.40 -2.11 -4.77
CA ILE A 41 6.08 -0.67 -4.88
C ILE A 41 6.61 0.06 -3.65
N ASN A 42 7.92 -0.06 -3.46
CA ASN A 42 8.69 0.47 -2.35
C ASN A 42 10.02 0.99 -2.89
N ASP A 43 10.31 2.27 -2.67
CA ASP A 43 11.50 2.89 -3.25
C ASP A 43 12.82 2.36 -2.66
N ILE A 44 12.85 1.87 -1.42
CA ILE A 44 14.05 1.29 -0.81
C ILE A 44 14.52 0.07 -1.61
N PRO A 45 13.80 -1.07 -1.66
CA PRO A 45 14.27 -2.26 -2.35
C PRO A 45 14.32 -2.07 -3.87
N THR A 46 13.46 -1.23 -4.43
CA THR A 46 13.35 -1.13 -5.89
C THR A 46 14.41 -0.20 -6.47
N ILE A 47 14.64 0.98 -5.89
CA ILE A 47 15.58 1.95 -6.46
C ILE A 47 17.01 1.70 -5.97
N ILE A 48 17.21 1.34 -4.71
CA ILE A 48 18.55 1.32 -4.11
C ILE A 48 19.32 0.03 -4.43
N PRO A 49 18.90 -1.17 -3.98
CA PRO A 49 19.63 -2.39 -4.28
C PRO A 49 19.34 -2.92 -5.69
N ASN A 50 18.10 -2.79 -6.20
CA ASN A 50 17.74 -3.27 -7.53
C ASN A 50 18.07 -2.28 -8.66
N ALA A 51 18.58 -1.08 -8.32
CA ALA A 51 19.02 -0.05 -9.26
C ALA A 51 17.96 0.36 -10.31
N VAL A 52 16.68 0.21 -9.99
CA VAL A 52 15.59 0.60 -10.88
C VAL A 52 15.55 2.13 -11.00
N SER A 53 15.46 2.63 -12.23
CA SER A 53 15.37 4.07 -12.48
C SER A 53 14.05 4.63 -11.95
N ILE A 54 13.99 5.94 -11.67
CA ILE A 54 12.75 6.55 -11.19
C ILE A 54 11.61 6.45 -12.23
N GLU A 55 11.92 6.56 -13.51
CA GLU A 55 10.95 6.43 -14.60
C GLU A 55 10.37 5.02 -14.63
N THR A 56 11.22 4.00 -14.43
CA THR A 56 10.77 2.61 -14.37
C THR A 56 9.93 2.36 -13.11
N PHE A 57 10.34 2.90 -11.96
CA PHE A 57 9.54 2.83 -10.72
C PHE A 57 8.15 3.48 -10.91
N CYS A 58 8.09 4.66 -11.54
CA CYS A 58 6.82 5.32 -11.84
C CYS A 58 5.94 4.50 -12.79
N ARG A 59 6.55 3.85 -13.80
CA ARG A 59 5.83 2.90 -14.66
C ARG A 59 5.31 1.69 -13.90
N MET A 60 6.08 1.13 -12.97
CA MET A 60 5.60 0.03 -12.11
C MET A 60 4.37 0.44 -11.30
N VAL A 61 4.35 1.68 -10.77
CA VAL A 61 3.17 2.23 -10.09
C VAL A 61 1.97 2.31 -11.03
N GLU A 62 2.15 2.82 -12.25
CA GLU A 62 1.08 2.92 -13.26
C GLU A 62 0.54 1.55 -13.70
N ASP A 63 1.44 0.59 -13.96
CA ASP A 63 1.10 -0.75 -14.40
C ASP A 63 0.33 -1.51 -13.29
N GLN A 64 0.82 -1.45 -12.03
CA GLN A 64 0.14 -2.08 -10.90
C GLN A 64 -1.22 -1.44 -10.61
N PHE A 65 -1.31 -0.10 -10.67
CA PHE A 65 -2.58 0.59 -10.52
C PHE A 65 -3.59 0.13 -11.57
N SER A 66 -3.17 0.05 -12.84
CA SER A 66 -4.05 -0.32 -13.95
C SER A 66 -4.62 -1.73 -13.78
N GLU A 67 -3.79 -2.69 -13.39
CA GLU A 67 -4.21 -4.08 -13.14
C GLU A 67 -5.15 -4.18 -11.93
N LEU A 68 -4.80 -3.54 -10.80
CA LEU A 68 -5.64 -3.56 -9.61
C LEU A 68 -6.96 -2.82 -9.83
N HIS A 69 -6.97 -1.71 -10.58
CA HIS A 69 -8.19 -0.99 -10.95
C HIS A 69 -9.12 -1.86 -11.79
N GLN A 70 -8.59 -2.61 -12.76
CA GLN A 70 -9.39 -3.56 -13.52
C GLN A 70 -9.99 -4.66 -12.63
N ARG A 71 -9.20 -5.23 -11.71
CA ARG A 71 -9.66 -6.26 -10.75
C ARG A 71 -10.69 -5.71 -9.76
N SER A 72 -10.61 -4.41 -9.44
CA SER A 72 -11.50 -3.72 -8.50
C SER A 72 -12.99 -3.88 -8.87
N ARG A 73 -13.28 -4.09 -10.16
CA ARG A 73 -14.62 -4.34 -10.70
C ARG A 73 -15.28 -5.62 -10.18
N GLN A 74 -14.49 -6.58 -9.70
CA GLN A 74 -14.97 -7.86 -9.17
C GLN A 74 -14.90 -7.91 -7.64
N GLN A 75 -13.87 -7.31 -7.05
CA GLN A 75 -13.67 -7.22 -5.61
C GLN A 75 -12.83 -5.98 -5.28
N PRO A 76 -13.00 -5.31 -4.13
CA PRO A 76 -12.14 -4.19 -3.75
C PRO A 76 -10.67 -4.58 -3.77
N GLN A 77 -9.78 -3.62 -4.06
CA GLN A 77 -8.33 -3.82 -4.09
C GLN A 77 -7.65 -2.69 -3.32
N ILE A 78 -6.55 -3.00 -2.63
CA ILE A 78 -5.71 -2.01 -1.94
C ILE A 78 -4.37 -1.94 -2.67
N MET A 79 -3.95 -0.72 -3.02
CA MET A 79 -2.62 -0.45 -3.51
C MET A 79 -1.86 0.44 -2.53
N GLY A 80 -0.82 -0.10 -1.92
CA GLY A 80 0.12 0.69 -1.13
C GLY A 80 1.24 1.26 -2.02
N ILE A 81 1.81 2.39 -1.59
CA ILE A 81 3.06 2.92 -2.15
C ILE A 81 3.96 3.30 -0.98
N ALA A 82 5.09 2.61 -0.81
CA ALA A 82 6.07 2.90 0.24
C ALA A 82 7.16 3.84 -0.29
N LEU A 83 7.28 5.02 0.33
CA LEU A 83 8.13 6.11 -0.14
C LEU A 83 8.94 6.70 1.02
N HIS A 84 10.19 7.04 0.75
CA HIS A 84 11.12 7.58 1.74
C HIS A 84 11.70 8.92 1.25
N PRO A 85 11.62 10.02 2.06
CA PRO A 85 12.02 11.35 1.62
C PRO A 85 13.47 11.45 1.13
N TYR A 86 14.39 10.68 1.69
CA TYR A 86 15.80 10.72 1.30
C TYR A 86 16.08 10.05 -0.07
N ILE A 87 15.15 9.24 -0.58
CA ILE A 87 15.27 8.55 -1.88
C ILE A 87 14.47 9.28 -2.94
N VAL A 88 13.13 9.16 -2.90
CA VAL A 88 12.24 9.76 -3.92
C VAL A 88 11.97 11.23 -3.69
N GLY A 89 12.26 11.75 -2.50
CA GLY A 89 12.17 13.20 -2.23
C GLY A 89 13.32 14.00 -2.85
N GLN A 90 14.36 13.35 -3.40
CA GLN A 90 15.36 14.03 -4.22
C GLN A 90 14.69 14.69 -5.43
N PRO A 91 14.97 15.97 -5.76
CA PRO A 91 14.16 16.74 -6.71
C PRO A 91 13.95 16.08 -8.07
N PHE A 92 14.99 15.44 -8.64
CA PHE A 92 14.89 14.76 -9.92
C PHE A 92 13.95 13.55 -9.87
N ARG A 93 13.90 12.83 -8.74
CA ARG A 93 12.97 11.70 -8.57
C ARG A 93 11.56 12.17 -8.26
N PHE A 94 11.44 13.16 -7.36
CA PHE A 94 10.17 13.72 -6.94
C PHE A 94 9.40 14.32 -8.12
N TYR A 95 10.10 14.93 -9.08
CA TYR A 95 9.51 15.44 -10.31
C TYR A 95 8.69 14.37 -11.03
N HIS A 96 9.28 13.20 -11.30
CA HIS A 96 8.60 12.10 -12.00
C HIS A 96 7.46 11.53 -11.17
N LEU A 97 7.70 11.26 -9.88
CA LEU A 97 6.68 10.72 -8.98
C LEU A 97 5.45 11.63 -8.88
N LYS A 98 5.67 12.94 -8.71
CA LYS A 98 4.60 13.93 -8.65
C LYS A 98 3.75 13.90 -9.93
N GLN A 99 4.37 13.88 -11.10
CA GLN A 99 3.65 13.83 -12.38
C GLN A 99 2.83 12.54 -12.50
N THR A 100 3.41 11.39 -12.16
CA THR A 100 2.71 10.09 -12.19
C THR A 100 1.50 10.07 -11.26
N LEU A 101 1.67 10.41 -9.98
CA LEU A 101 0.56 10.39 -9.02
C LEU A 101 -0.53 11.40 -9.38
N THR A 102 -0.16 12.60 -9.87
CA THR A 102 -1.14 13.60 -10.31
C THR A 102 -1.99 13.08 -11.46
N ARG A 103 -1.37 12.40 -12.45
CA ARG A 103 -2.10 11.81 -13.58
C ARG A 103 -3.04 10.69 -13.15
N LEU A 104 -2.58 9.79 -12.27
CA LEU A 104 -3.40 8.66 -11.79
C LEU A 104 -4.65 9.15 -11.05
N VAL A 105 -4.48 10.09 -10.11
CA VAL A 105 -5.61 10.63 -9.34
C VAL A 105 -6.60 11.39 -10.23
N ALA A 106 -6.12 12.08 -11.26
CA ALA A 106 -6.98 12.84 -12.17
C ALA A 106 -7.85 11.94 -13.09
N GLN A 107 -7.54 10.64 -13.20
CA GLN A 107 -8.20 9.73 -14.13
C GLN A 107 -9.29 8.86 -13.48
N CYS A 108 -9.43 8.90 -12.16
CA CYS A 108 -10.27 7.93 -11.44
C CYS A 108 -11.15 8.60 -10.39
N ASP A 109 -12.46 8.62 -10.66
CA ASP A 109 -13.48 9.08 -9.70
C ASP A 109 -13.83 8.00 -8.66
N ASP A 110 -13.40 6.76 -8.86
CA ASP A 110 -13.69 5.58 -8.05
C ASP A 110 -12.52 5.14 -7.16
N VAL A 111 -11.51 6.00 -6.97
CA VAL A 111 -10.36 5.74 -6.11
C VAL A 111 -10.51 6.41 -4.75
N TRP A 112 -10.35 5.64 -3.68
CA TRP A 112 -10.29 6.16 -2.32
C TRP A 112 -8.84 6.40 -1.87
N LEU A 113 -8.40 7.66 -1.94
CA LEU A 113 -7.13 8.08 -1.33
C LEU A 113 -7.29 8.12 0.19
N THR A 114 -6.56 7.26 0.89
CA THR A 114 -6.82 6.97 2.30
C THR A 114 -5.56 6.54 3.05
N THR A 115 -5.70 6.31 4.36
CA THR A 115 -4.64 5.78 5.22
C THR A 115 -4.84 4.29 5.53
N PRO A 116 -3.78 3.54 5.87
CA PRO A 116 -3.93 2.15 6.29
C PRO A 116 -4.82 1.98 7.55
N GLY A 117 -4.84 2.99 8.43
CA GLY A 117 -5.71 2.99 9.61
C GLY A 117 -7.19 3.09 9.25
N ASP A 118 -7.53 3.94 8.28
CA ASP A 118 -8.91 4.07 7.78
C ASP A 118 -9.35 2.82 7.03
N ILE A 119 -8.45 2.19 6.25
CA ILE A 119 -8.70 0.88 5.63
C ILE A 119 -9.02 -0.16 6.71
N ALA A 120 -8.21 -0.24 7.76
CA ALA A 120 -8.41 -1.19 8.86
C ALA A 120 -9.75 -0.95 9.57
N ALA A 121 -10.06 0.31 9.91
CA ALA A 121 -11.32 0.69 10.55
C ALA A 121 -12.53 0.33 9.67
N ARG A 122 -12.45 0.64 8.36
CA ARG A 122 -13.50 0.32 7.40
C ARG A 122 -13.72 -1.18 7.25
N TYR A 123 -12.66 -1.99 7.23
CA TYR A 123 -12.78 -3.44 7.18
C TYR A 123 -13.43 -4.01 8.44
N LEU A 124 -12.96 -3.60 9.63
CA LEU A 124 -13.49 -4.08 10.91
C LEU A 124 -14.96 -3.69 11.13
N SER A 125 -15.38 -2.52 10.65
CA SER A 125 -16.79 -2.09 10.72
C SER A 125 -17.77 -2.92 9.89
N GLN A 126 -17.29 -3.66 8.88
CA GLN A 126 -18.12 -4.50 8.01
C GLN A 126 -18.22 -5.94 8.49
N ALA A 127 -17.26 -6.37 9.31
CA ALA A 127 -17.20 -7.72 9.86
C ALA A 127 -18.03 -7.88 11.15
N SER A 128 -18.65 -6.80 11.63
CA SER A 128 -19.54 -6.74 12.79
C SER A 128 -21.00 -6.73 12.34
#